data_AF-A0A4Y8QAE6-F1
#
_entry.id   AF-A0A4Y8QAE6-F1
#
_cell.length_a   1.000
_cell.length_b   1.000
_cell.length_c   1.000
_cell.angle_alpha   90.00
_cell.angle_beta   90.00
_cell.angle_gamma   90.00
#
_symmetry.space_group_name_H-M   'P 1'
#
loop_
_entity.id
_entity.type
_entity.pdbx_description
1 polymer ?
#
loop_
_entity_poly.entity_id
_entity_poly.type
_entity_poly.pdbx_seq_one_letter_code
_entity_poly.pdbx_strand_id
1 'polypeptide(L)' 'MYTNKPFLYRDAHFQHHLEASVPVLIYLEETEIGSGLIVSYNATFIKIGDTYYNRLMYTFVSK' A
#
# COMPACT_ATOMS: atom_id res chain seq x y z
N MET A 1 -0.99 -14.83 11.45
CA MET A 1 -2.29 -15.10 10.78
C MET A 1 -2.92 -13.76 10.42
N TYR A 2 -2.80 -13.34 9.15
CA TYR A 2 -3.36 -12.08 8.66
C TYR A 2 -4.86 -12.27 8.37
N THR A 3 -5.67 -12.04 9.40
CA THR A 3 -7.12 -12.22 9.33
C THR A 3 -7.74 -11.18 8.38
N ASN A 4 -8.07 -11.62 7.16
CA ASN A 4 -9.05 -11.04 6.23
C ASN A 4 -8.86 -9.63 5.64
N LYS A 5 -7.71 -8.96 5.81
CA LYS A 5 -7.51 -7.66 5.15
C LYS A 5 -7.15 -7.83 3.66
N PRO A 6 -7.79 -7.09 2.74
CA PRO A 6 -7.53 -7.25 1.32
C PRO A 6 -6.15 -6.69 0.97
N PHE A 7 -5.37 -7.52 0.30
CA PHE A 7 -4.09 -7.11 -0.28
C PHE A 7 -4.30 -6.21 -1.51
N LEU A 8 -3.43 -5.22 -1.64
CA LEU A 8 -3.47 -4.24 -2.71
C LEU A 8 -2.35 -4.58 -3.70
N TYR A 9 -2.74 -5.09 -4.87
CA TYR A 9 -1.80 -5.44 -5.95
C TYR A 9 -2.10 -4.70 -7.25
N ARG A 10 -3.36 -4.34 -7.48
CA ARG A 10 -3.85 -3.76 -8.73
C ARG A 10 -3.94 -2.24 -8.60
N ASP A 11 -3.71 -1.56 -9.71
CA ASP A 11 -3.81 -0.10 -9.83
C ASP A 11 -5.17 0.42 -9.36
N ALA A 12 -6.25 -0.29 -9.68
CA ALA A 12 -7.60 0.05 -9.21
C ALA A 12 -7.73 0.06 -7.67
N HIS A 13 -6.99 -0.82 -6.97
CA HIS A 13 -7.00 -0.84 -5.51
C HIS A 13 -6.32 0.42 -4.95
N PHE A 14 -5.18 0.79 -5.52
CA PHE A 14 -4.43 1.98 -5.12
C PHE A 14 -5.17 3.28 -5.46
N GLN A 15 -5.81 3.33 -6.64
CA GLN A 15 -6.68 4.43 -7.03
C GLN A 15 -7.80 4.65 -6.02
N HIS A 16 -8.49 3.57 -5.63
CA HIS A 16 -9.56 3.66 -4.64
C HIS A 16 -9.07 4.22 -3.29
N HIS A 17 -7.88 3.80 -2.83
CA HIS A 17 -7.31 4.29 -1.58
C HIS A 17 -6.85 5.74 -1.67
N LEU A 18 -6.34 6.16 -2.84
CA LEU A 18 -5.97 7.54 -3.13
C LEU A 18 -7.22 8.45 -3.13
N GLU A 19 -8.31 8.02 -3.76
CA GLU A 19 -9.57 8.79 -3.82
C GLU A 19 -10.29 8.83 -2.48
N ALA A 20 -10.41 7.68 -1.81
CA ALA A 20 -11.12 7.56 -0.54
C ALA A 20 -10.30 8.06 0.65
N SER A 21 -9.03 8.46 0.45
CA SER A 21 -8.08 8.81 1.52
C SER A 21 -8.02 7.74 2.62
N VAL A 22 -8.00 6.47 2.20
CA VAL A 22 -7.92 5.33 3.11
C VAL A 22 -6.45 4.95 3.30
N PRO A 23 -5.95 4.88 4.55
CA PRO A 23 -4.57 4.51 4.80
C PRO A 23 -4.31 3.04 4.46
N VAL A 24 -3.10 2.78 4.01
CA VAL A 24 -2.58 1.45 3.72
C VAL A 24 -1.50 1.07 4.72
N LEU A 25 -1.44 -0.21 5.07
CA LEU A 25 -0.36 -0.82 5.83
C LEU A 25 0.71 -1.32 4.86
N ILE A 26 1.96 -1.20 5.27
CA ILE A 26 3.13 -1.53 4.46
C ILE A 26 3.92 -2.61 5.18
N TYR A 27 4.12 -3.74 4.49
CA TYR A 27 4.87 -4.87 4.98
C TYR A 27 6.10 -5.11 4.11
N LEU A 28 7.20 -5.48 4.76
CA LEU A 28 8.34 -6.13 4.12
C LEU A 28 8.40 -7.56 4.62
N GLU A 29 8.24 -8.52 3.72
CA GLU A 29 8.03 -9.93 4.07
C GLU A 29 6.86 -10.09 5.06
N GLU A 30 7.12 -10.46 6.31
CA GLU A 30 6.11 -10.62 7.37
C GLU A 30 6.14 -9.49 8.42
N THR A 31 6.99 -8.48 8.23
CA THR A 31 7.19 -7.37 9.19
C THR A 31 6.42 -6.13 8.74
N GLU A 32 5.55 -5.61 9.61
CA GLU A 32 4.94 -4.29 9.42
C GLU A 32 6.01 -3.22 9.59
N ILE A 33 6.25 -2.44 8.55
CA ILE A 33 7.25 -1.36 8.58
C ILE A 33 6.61 0.02 8.68
N GLY A 34 5.30 0.12 8.45
CA GLY A 34 4.58 1.38 8.61
C GLY A 34 3.19 1.41 7.98
N SER A 35 2.61 2.61 7.99
CA SER A 35 1.31 2.88 7.38
C SER A 35 1.21 4.33 6.91
N GLY A 36 0.35 4.60 5.93
CA GLY A 36 0.10 5.97 5.48
C GLY A 36 -0.88 6.07 4.32
N LEU A 37 -1.09 7.29 3.84
CA LEU A 37 -1.97 7.57 2.70
C LEU A 37 -1.18 7.51 1.39
N ILE A 38 -1.79 6.92 0.36
CA ILE A 38 -1.24 6.94 -0.99
C ILE A 38 -1.35 8.35 -1.55
N VAL A 39 -0.23 8.91 -1.96
CA VAL A 39 -0.14 10.22 -2.61
C VAL A 39 -0.11 10.08 -4.12
N SER A 40 0.59 9.07 -4.63
CA SER A 40 0.64 8.73 -6.05
C SER A 40 1.12 7.29 -6.23
N TYR A 41 0.87 6.69 -7.38
CA TYR A 41 1.38 5.38 -7.72
C TYR A 41 1.69 5.28 -9.22
N ASN A 42 2.53 4.33 -9.58
CA ASN A 42 2.76 3.89 -10.95
C ASN A 42 2.96 2.37 -10.97
N ALA A 43 3.31 1.80 -12.13
CA ALA A 43 3.49 0.36 -12.32
C ALA A 43 4.53 -0.27 -11.36
N THR A 44 5.50 0.51 -10.87
CA THR A 44 6.66 0.03 -10.10
C THR A 44 6.73 0.55 -8.66
N PHE A 45 6.25 1.76 -8.40
CA PHE A 45 6.39 2.43 -7.12
C PHE A 45 5.07 3.02 -6.65
N ILE A 46 4.90 3.08 -5.33
CA ILE A 46 3.81 3.77 -4.65
C ILE A 46 4.42 4.79 -3.71
N LYS A 47 3.99 6.04 -3.83
CA LYS A 47 4.33 7.10 -2.88
C LYS A 47 3.31 7.09 -1.75
N ILE A 48 3.79 6.86 -0.52
CA ILE A 48 2.99 6.89 0.69
C ILE A 48 3.59 7.94 1.62
N GLY A 49 2.83 9.00 1.91
CA GLY A 49 3.39 10.21 2.51
C GLY A 49 4.53 10.76 1.63
N ASP A 50 5.73 10.89 2.20
CA ASP A 50 6.94 11.36 1.50
C ASP A 50 7.89 10.24 1.05
N THR A 51 7.52 8.98 1.27
CA THR A 51 8.38 7.82 0.97
C THR A 51 7.87 7.05 -0.24
N TYR A 52 8.79 6.57 -1.08
CA TYR A 52 8.49 5.69 -2.22
C TYR A 52 8.75 4.24 -1.85
N TYR A 53 7.78 3.37 -2.11
CA TYR A 53 7.85 1.93 -1.88
C TYR A 53 7.75 1.18 -3.20
N ASN A 54 8.65 0.21 -3.40
CA ASN A 54 8.67 -0.65 -4.58
C ASN A 54 7.56 -1.71 -4.50
N ARG A 55 6.71 -1.80 -5.52
CA ARG A 55 5.56 -2.72 -5.58
C ARG A 55 5.92 -4.21 -5.61
N LEU A 56 7.15 -4.54 -5.99
CA LEU A 56 7.67 -5.90 -6.04
C LEU A 56 8.33 -6.34 -4.74
N MET A 57 8.75 -5.38 -3.90
CA MET A 57 9.42 -5.67 -2.63
C MET A 57 8.48 -5.59 -1.44
N TYR A 58 7.53 -4.66 -1.47
CA TYR A 58 6.63 -4.40 -0.35
C TYR A 58 5.24 -4.93 -0.62
N THR A 59 4.60 -5.39 0.45
CA THR A 59 3.20 -5.83 0.43
C THR A 59 2.34 -4.74 1.05
N PHE A 60 1.27 -4.38 0.34
CA PHE A 60 0.34 -3.34 0.77
C PHE A 60 -0.99 -3.97 1.15
N VAL A 61 -1.54 -3.52 2.27
CA VAL A 61 -2.79 -4.06 2.82
C VAL A 61 -3.68 -2.90 3.19
N SER A 62 -4.97 -2.97 2.85
CA SER A 62 -5.94 -1.97 3.33
C SER A 62 -5.94 -1.94 4.85
N LYS A 63 -5.95 -0.75 5.45
CA LYS A 63 -6.12 -0.66 6.91
C LYS A 63 -7.50 -1.11 7.34
#